data_AF-A0A2Z6QGI8-F1
#
_entry.id   AF-A0A2Z6QGI8-F1
#
_cell.length_a   1.000
_cell.length_b   1.000
_cell.length_c   1.000
_cell.angle_alpha   90.00
_cell.angle_beta   90.00
_cell.angle_gamma   90.00
#
_symmetry.space_group_name_H-M   'P 1'
#
loop_
_entity.id
_entity.type
_entity.pdbx_description
1 polymer ?
#
loop_
_entity_poly.entity_id
_entity_poly.type
_entity_poly.pdbx_seq_one_letter_code
_entity_poly.pdbx_strand_id
1 'polypeptide(L)'
;MGIIQGEVCSPLLWIIYYDPMFEAIEKLNKGGITLQAAIPKSIHHLDEVHIQQENIKLLGYLDDMTWTENSITELSKSLNIADDFYKLANIKINKEKC
;
A
#
# COMPACT_ATOMS: atom_id res chain seq x y z
N MET A 1 -16.76 -6.88 15.84
CA MET A 1 -15.74 -7.90 16.14
C MET A 1 -14.53 -7.54 15.30
N GLY A 2 -13.37 -7.31 15.92
CA GLY A 2 -12.13 -6.97 15.19
C GLY A 2 -11.37 -8.22 14.77
N ILE A 3 -10.37 -8.05 13.89
CA ILE A 3 -9.41 -9.12 13.57
C ILE A 3 -8.47 -9.27 14.77
N ILE A 4 -8.36 -10.49 15.32
CA ILE A 4 -7.53 -10.73 16.51
C ILE A 4 -6.07 -10.94 16.08
N GLN A 5 -5.18 -10.02 16.46
CA GLN A 5 -3.75 -10.13 16.15
C GLN A 5 -3.16 -11.40 16.79
N GLY A 6 -2.47 -12.23 15.99
CA GLY A 6 -1.82 -13.47 16.45
C GLY A 6 -2.57 -14.77 16.15
N GLU A 7 -3.80 -14.72 15.64
CA GLU A 7 -4.44 -15.92 15.09
C GLU A 7 -3.92 -16.23 13.68
N VAL A 8 -3.82 -17.52 13.35
CA VAL A 8 -3.28 -17.99 12.06
C VAL A 8 -4.08 -17.45 10.87
N CYS A 9 -5.38 -17.21 11.04
CA CYS A 9 -6.28 -16.73 9.98
C CYS A 9 -6.31 -15.19 9.84
N SER A 10 -5.74 -14.45 10.80
CA SER A 10 -5.87 -13.00 10.87
C SER A 10 -5.23 -12.23 9.72
N PRO A 11 -4.03 -12.60 9.21
CA PRO A 11 -3.48 -11.97 8.02
C PRO A 11 -4.36 -12.14 6.79
N LEU A 12 -4.99 -13.32 6.63
CA LEU A 12 -5.85 -13.60 5.48
C LEU A 12 -7.15 -12.79 5.54
N LEU A 13 -7.78 -12.74 6.72
CA LEU A 13 -8.98 -11.93 6.95
C LEU A 13 -8.71 -10.44 6.73
N TRP A 14 -7.53 -9.97 7.13
CA TRP A 14 -7.12 -8.59 6.92
C TRP A 14 -6.98 -8.26 5.44
N ILE A 15 -6.31 -9.11 4.66
CA ILE A 15 -6.20 -8.93 3.21
C ILE A 15 -7.60 -8.82 2.58
N ILE A 16 -8.48 -9.80 2.83
CA ILE A 16 -9.83 -9.82 2.24
C ILE A 16 -10.64 -8.58 2.61
N TYR A 17 -10.49 -8.09 3.84
CA TYR A 17 -11.26 -6.96 4.33
C TYR A 17 -10.77 -5.62 3.76
N TYR A 18 -9.45 -5.45 3.61
CA TYR A 18 -8.85 -4.19 3.16
C TYR A 18 -8.55 -4.13 1.65
N ASP A 19 -8.63 -5.25 0.94
CA ASP A 19 -8.40 -5.34 -0.52
C ASP A 19 -9.17 -4.28 -1.34
N PRO A 20 -10.48 -4.01 -1.09
CA PRO A 20 -11.21 -2.98 -1.85
C PRO A 20 -10.64 -1.57 -1.66
N MET A 21 -10.08 -1.28 -0.48
CA MET A 21 -9.43 0.00 -0.20
C MET A 21 -8.10 0.10 -0.99
N PHE A 22 -7.32 -0.97 -0.99
CA PHE A 22 -6.06 -1.03 -1.75
C PHE A 22 -6.30 -0.88 -3.25
N GLU A 23 -7.34 -1.53 -3.79
CA GLU A 23 -7.72 -1.40 -5.19
C GLU A 23 -8.12 0.05 -5.55
N ALA A 24 -8.85 0.73 -4.66
CA ALA A 24 -9.23 2.13 -4.86
C ALA A 24 -8.02 3.09 -4.86
N ILE A 25 -7.04 2.83 -4.00
CA ILE A 25 -5.78 3.59 -3.94
C ILE A 25 -4.91 3.28 -5.17
N GLU A 26 -4.84 2.02 -5.59
CA GLU A 26 -4.08 1.65 -6.78
C GLU A 26 -4.65 2.25 -8.07
N LYS A 27 -5.98 2.42 -8.15
CA LYS A 27 -6.63 3.12 -9.26
C LYS A 27 -6.30 4.61 -9.36
N LEU A 28 -5.68 5.20 -8.33
CA LEU A 28 -5.13 6.55 -8.45
C LEU A 28 -3.96 6.54 -9.45
N ASN A 29 -4.12 7.30 -10.53
CA ASN A 29 -3.09 7.44 -11.59
C ASN A 29 -1.83 8.19 -11.12
N LYS A 30 -1.84 8.76 -9.92
CA LYS A 30 -0.78 9.60 -9.38
C LYS A 30 -0.44 9.16 -7.97
N GLY A 31 0.81 9.40 -7.63
CA GLY A 31 1.36 9.15 -6.32
C GLY A 31 2.23 7.91 -6.24
N GLY A 32 2.56 7.51 -5.01
CA GLY A 32 3.47 6.40 -4.79
C GLY A 32 4.95 6.74 -5.02
N ILE A 33 5.83 6.02 -4.34
CA ILE A 33 7.26 6.06 -4.64
C ILE A 33 7.57 4.99 -5.68
N THR A 34 8.14 5.42 -6.80
CA THR A 34 8.60 4.50 -7.85
C THR A 34 10.01 4.03 -7.52
N LEU A 35 10.17 2.75 -7.24
CA LEU A 35 11.46 2.09 -7.10
C LEU A 35 11.86 1.51 -8.45
N GLN A 36 13.13 1.69 -8.81
CA GLN A 36 13.69 1.16 -10.04
C GLN A 36 14.99 0.43 -9.72
N ALA A 37 15.11 -0.80 -10.23
CA ALA A 37 16.30 -1.61 -10.10
C ALA A 37 16.77 -2.06 -11.48
N ALA A 38 18.07 -1.92 -11.72
CA ALA A 38 18.72 -2.41 -12.93
C ALA A 38 19.38 -3.76 -12.61
N ILE A 39 18.88 -4.84 -13.20
CA ILE A 39 19.31 -6.21 -12.97
C ILE A 39 20.07 -6.69 -14.22
N PRO A 40 21.38 -6.99 -14.14
CA PRO A 40 22.12 -7.55 -15.27
C PRO A 40 21.49 -8.87 -15.73
N LYS A 41 21.26 -9.02 -17.05
CA LYS A 41 20.67 -10.24 -17.60
C LYS A 41 21.66 -11.41 -17.62
N SER A 42 22.95 -11.10 -17.67
CA SER A 42 24.03 -12.08 -17.72
C SER A 42 25.26 -11.54 -17.01
N ILE A 43 25.99 -12.42 -16.33
CA ILE A 43 27.29 -12.11 -15.72
C ILE A 43 28.39 -11.86 -16.78
N HIS A 44 28.15 -12.25 -18.03
CA HIS A 44 29.10 -12.09 -19.15
C HIS A 44 28.83 -10.85 -20.01
N HIS A 45 27.62 -10.27 -19.91
CA HIS A 45 27.20 -9.11 -20.69
C HIS A 45 26.54 -8.09 -19.76
N LEU A 46 27.38 -7.29 -19.09
CA LEU A 46 26.94 -6.28 -18.13
C LEU A 46 26.16 -5.13 -18.78
N ASP A 47 26.30 -4.95 -20.10
CA ASP A 47 25.61 -3.91 -20.86
C ASP A 47 24.12 -4.23 -21.09
N GLU A 48 23.74 -5.51 -20.98
CA GLU A 48 22.36 -5.93 -21.07
C GLU A 48 21.70 -5.98 -19.69
N VAL A 49 20.90 -4.97 -19.40
CA VAL A 49 20.22 -4.80 -18.12
C VAL A 49 18.71 -4.93 -18.30
N HIS A 50 18.08 -5.67 -17.40
CA HIS A 50 16.64 -5.65 -17.22
C HIS A 50 16.30 -4.58 -16.18
N ILE A 51 15.45 -3.63 -16.56
CA ILE A 51 14.95 -2.62 -15.63
C ILE A 51 13.64 -3.14 -15.05
N GLN A 52 13.65 -3.41 -13.75
CA GLN A 52 12.44 -3.66 -12.99
C GLN A 52 12.00 -2.37 -12.32
N GLN A 53 10.71 -2.05 -12.41
CA GLN A 53 10.14 -0.85 -11.82
C GLN A 53 8.84 -1.19 -11.12
N GLU A 54 8.71 -0.76 -9.87
CA GLU A 54 7.51 -0.94 -9.06
C GLU A 54 7.10 0.41 -8.46
N ASN A 55 5.80 0.70 -8.45
CA ASN A 55 5.27 1.88 -7.78
C ASN A 55 4.61 1.43 -6.47
N ILE A 56 5.07 1.99 -5.36
CA ILE A 56 4.59 1.63 -4.03
C ILE A 56 3.82 2.82 -3.47
N LYS A 57 2.51 2.68 -3.31
CA LYS A 57 1.62 3.72 -2.73
C LYS A 57 1.33 3.50 -1.25
N LEU A 58 1.28 2.23 -0.84
CA LEU A 58 0.91 1.83 0.51
C LEU A 58 1.64 0.55 0.89
N LEU A 59 2.15 0.49 2.11
CA LEU A 59 2.70 -0.70 2.73
C LEU A 59 1.91 -0.98 4.00
N GLY A 60 1.27 -2.15 4.09
CA GLY A 60 0.47 -2.53 5.26
C GLY A 60 0.93 -3.86 5.85
N TYR A 61 1.01 -3.90 7.19
CA TYR A 61 1.12 -5.13 7.96
C TYR A 61 0.07 -5.07 9.08
N LEU A 62 -1.08 -5.72 8.85
CA LEU A 62 -2.21 -5.70 9.77
C LEU A 62 -2.67 -4.25 10.07
N ASP A 63 -2.66 -3.84 11.34
CA ASP A 63 -3.09 -2.50 11.77
C ASP A 63 -2.06 -1.40 11.46
N ASP A 64 -0.80 -1.76 11.20
CA ASP A 64 0.25 -0.80 10.86
C ASP A 64 0.32 -0.58 9.35
N MET A 65 -0.01 0.64 8.91
CA MET A 65 0.05 1.05 7.50
C MET A 65 0.96 2.26 7.33
N THR A 66 1.85 2.19 6.35
CA THR A 66 2.76 3.26 5.94
C THR A 66 2.40 3.73 4.54
N TRP A 67 2.06 5.01 4.42
CA TRP A 67 1.74 5.66 3.15
C TRP A 67 3.03 6.17 2.51
N THR A 68 3.25 5.81 1.24
CA THR A 68 4.44 6.21 0.50
C THR A 68 4.01 7.09 -0.65
N GLU A 69 4.29 8.38 -0.53
CA GLU A 69 3.75 9.39 -1.44
C GLU A 69 4.74 10.53 -1.64
N ASN A 70 4.74 11.09 -2.84
CA ASN A 70 5.68 12.12 -3.31
C ASN A 70 5.07 13.52 -3.31
N SER A 71 3.78 13.66 -3.00
CA SER A 71 3.09 14.94 -2.84
C SER A 71 2.08 14.91 -1.68
N ILE A 72 2.10 15.94 -0.83
CA ILE A 72 1.10 16.13 0.23
C ILE A 72 -0.33 16.12 -0.34
N THR A 73 -0.53 16.67 -1.54
CA THR A 73 -1.86 16.70 -2.17
C THR A 73 -2.36 15.30 -2.54
N GLU A 74 -1.50 14.45 -3.08
CA GLU A 74 -1.86 13.07 -3.42
C GLU A 74 -2.00 12.23 -2.14
N LEU A 75 -1.19 12.50 -1.10
CA LEU A 75 -1.30 11.84 0.19
C LEU A 75 -2.69 12.11 0.80
N SER A 76 -3.11 13.37 0.81
CA SER A 76 -4.43 13.75 1.30
C SER A 76 -5.57 13.08 0.52
N LYS A 77 -5.43 12.86 -0.80
CA LYS A 77 -6.44 12.12 -1.58
C LYS A 77 -6.50 10.66 -1.17
N SER A 78 -5.36 10.00 -1.04
CA SER A 78 -5.26 8.61 -0.59
C SER A 78 -5.83 8.43 0.82
N LEU A 79 -5.52 9.37 1.73
CA LEU A 79 -6.08 9.39 3.09
C LEU A 79 -7.60 9.63 3.09
N ASN A 80 -8.13 10.48 2.21
CA ASN A 80 -9.58 10.68 2.10
C ASN A 80 -10.30 9.40 1.64
N ILE A 81 -9.74 8.67 0.67
CA ILE A 81 -10.28 7.37 0.24
C ILE A 81 -10.29 6.39 1.41
N ALA A 82 -9.19 6.31 2.18
CA ALA A 82 -9.11 5.47 3.36
C ALA A 82 -10.16 5.87 4.41
N ASP A 83 -10.30 7.16 4.69
CA ASP A 83 -11.30 7.70 5.62
C ASP A 83 -12.73 7.33 5.23
N ASP A 84 -13.07 7.43 3.95
CA ASP A 84 -14.39 7.08 3.45
C ASP A 84 -14.64 5.57 3.50
N PHE A 85 -13.62 4.76 3.21
CA PHE A 85 -13.66 3.32 3.44
C PHE A 85 -13.89 2.98 4.92
N TYR A 86 -13.17 3.63 5.85
CA TYR A 86 -13.32 3.38 7.29
C TYR A 86 -14.70 3.75 7.81
N LYS A 87 -15.28 4.86 7.32
CA LYS A 87 -16.67 5.23 7.64
C LYS A 87 -17.66 4.17 7.15
N LEU A 88 -17.50 3.70 5.91
CA LEU A 88 -18.37 2.67 5.32
C LEU A 88 -18.26 1.34 6.08
N ALA A 89 -17.03 0.94 6.41
CA ALA A 89 -16.73 -0.31 7.11
C ALA A 89 -16.96 -0.22 8.65
N ASN A 90 -17.32 0.96 9.17
CA ASN A 90 -17.47 1.24 10.60
C ASN A 90 -16.19 0.88 11.41
N ILE A 91 -15.01 1.14 10.82
CA ILE A 91 -13.71 0.97 11.47
C ILE A 91 -13.36 2.26 12.23
N LYS A 92 -12.89 2.12 13.47
CA LYS A 92 -12.35 3.25 14.25
C LYS A 92 -10.84 3.32 14.09
N ILE A 93 -10.37 4.40 13.46
CA ILE A 93 -8.95 4.70 13.28
C ILE A 93 -8.51 5.68 14.37
N ASN A 94 -7.33 5.47 14.94
CA ASN A 94 -6.70 6.46 15.80
C ASN A 94 -5.96 7.50 14.95
N LYS A 95 -6.63 8.61 14.65
CA LYS A 95 -6.06 9.70 13.86
C LYS A 95 -4.93 10.46 14.56
N GLU A 96 -4.75 10.29 15.87
CA GLU A 96 -3.64 10.93 16.61
C GLU A 96 -2.29 10.26 16.31
N LYS A 97 -2.32 9.05 15.74
CA LYS A 97 -1.13 8.31 15.32
C LYS A 97 -0.86 8.38 13.81
N CYS A 98 -1.72 9.08 13.05
CA CYS A 98 -1.64 9.22 11.60
C CYS A 98 -0.87 10.47 11.18
#